data_AF-A0A952S4U0-F1
#
_entry.id   AF-A0A952S4U0-F1
#
_cell.length_a   1.000
_cell.length_b   1.000
_cell.length_c   1.000
_cell.angle_alpha   90.00
_cell.angle_beta   90.00
_cell.angle_gamma   90.00
#
_symmetry.space_group_name_H-M   'P 1'
#
loop_
_entity.id
_entity.type
_entity.pdbx_description
1 polymer ?
#
loop_
_entity_poly.entity_id
_entity_poly.type
_entity_poly.pdbx_seq_one_letter_code
_entity_poly.pdbx_strand_id
1 'polypeptide(L)'
;MQNVLTIENTNEERESAPFFAIDTTFVLFFLAVEIGTSAIGFDIGSALGFMTLAMFVTVPYLLPFSGERPAFLPWAAGRAAIAVLGLFGGLALGSAAGTLLPESVKFLPMWLLIASAFFSGCFQLYGIMRPRLAK
;
A
#
# COMPACT_ATOMS: atom_id res chain seq x y z
N MET A 1 18.22 -31.66 -48.78
CA MET A 1 17.45 -30.46 -48.41
C MET A 1 16.97 -30.67 -46.99
N GLN A 2 17.57 -29.94 -46.04
CA GLN A 2 17.28 -30.06 -44.61
C GLN A 2 15.94 -29.41 -44.32
N ASN A 3 14.98 -30.20 -43.83
CA ASN A 3 13.77 -29.67 -43.21
C ASN A 3 14.17 -29.09 -41.86
N VAL A 4 14.48 -27.79 -41.87
CA VAL A 4 14.63 -26.99 -40.65
C VAL A 4 13.25 -26.92 -40.03
N LEU A 5 13.03 -27.73 -38.98
CA LEU A 5 11.93 -27.57 -38.07
C LEU A 5 12.09 -26.19 -37.42
N THR A 6 11.42 -25.19 -38.00
CA THR A 6 11.16 -23.92 -37.35
C THR A 6 10.29 -24.25 -36.14
N ILE A 7 10.93 -24.55 -35.01
CA ILE A 7 10.26 -24.48 -33.72
C ILE A 7 9.93 -22.99 -33.58
N GLU A 8 8.71 -22.65 -33.97
CA GLU A 8 8.05 -21.43 -33.58
C GLU A 8 8.12 -21.44 -32.06
N ASN A 9 9.13 -20.74 -31.54
CA ASN A 9 9.24 -20.44 -30.15
C ASN A 9 8.09 -19.46 -29.91
N THR A 10 6.89 -20.00 -29.74
CA THR A 10 5.88 -19.46 -28.87
C THR A 10 6.53 -19.40 -27.50
N ASN A 11 7.40 -18.40 -27.33
CA ASN A 11 7.38 -17.56 -26.17
C ASN A 11 5.91 -17.16 -26.05
N GLU A 12 5.14 -18.03 -25.39
CA GLU A 12 4.17 -17.54 -24.44
C GLU A 12 4.97 -16.55 -23.61
N GLU A 13 4.95 -15.29 -24.06
CA GLU A 13 4.90 -14.16 -23.18
C GLU A 13 3.76 -14.50 -22.23
N ARG A 14 4.08 -15.28 -21.20
CA ARG A 14 3.42 -15.21 -19.93
C ARG A 14 3.66 -13.77 -19.56
N GLU A 15 2.74 -12.93 -20.04
CA GLU A 15 2.34 -11.67 -19.49
C GLU A 15 2.30 -11.94 -17.99
N SER A 16 3.47 -11.75 -17.39
CA SER A 16 3.72 -12.03 -15.99
C SER A 16 3.03 -10.85 -15.37
N ALA A 17 1.72 -11.06 -15.16
CA ALA A 17 0.77 -10.04 -14.81
C ALA A 17 1.48 -9.14 -13.78
N PRO A 18 1.56 -7.82 -14.00
CA PRO A 18 2.30 -6.88 -13.15
C PRO A 18 1.57 -6.68 -11.80
N PHE A 19 1.00 -7.75 -11.26
CA PHE A 19 0.02 -7.78 -10.19
C PHE A 19 0.63 -8.02 -8.81
N PHE A 20 1.96 -7.98 -8.69
CA PHE A 20 2.65 -8.13 -7.41
C PHE A 20 3.49 -6.90 -7.04
N ALA A 21 3.06 -5.71 -7.46
CA ALA A 21 3.22 -4.54 -6.60
C ALA A 21 2.01 -4.55 -5.68
N ILE A 22 2.17 -5.07 -4.47
CA ILE A 22 1.14 -5.02 -3.43
C ILE A 22 0.74 -3.55 -3.24
N ASP A 23 -0.44 -3.19 -3.75
CA ASP A 23 -0.94 -1.82 -3.70
C ASP A 23 -1.41 -1.50 -2.28
N THR A 24 -0.44 -1.17 -1.41
CA THR A 24 -0.69 -0.68 -0.05
C THR A 24 -0.83 0.84 -0.03
N THR A 25 -1.05 1.50 -1.16
CA THR A 25 -1.08 2.96 -1.24
C THR A 25 -2.26 3.53 -0.46
N PHE A 26 -3.43 2.91 -0.59
CA PHE A 26 -4.61 3.28 0.19
C PHE A 26 -4.42 3.03 1.69
N VAL A 27 -3.80 1.90 2.05
CA VAL A 27 -3.49 1.58 3.45
C VAL A 27 -2.55 2.63 4.03
N LEU A 28 -1.49 2.98 3.30
CA LEU A 28 -0.53 4.01 3.68
C LEU A 28 -1.19 5.38 3.87
N PHE A 29 -2.06 5.76 2.93
CA PHE A 29 -2.79 7.02 2.99
C PHE A 29 -3.71 7.07 4.22
N PHE A 30 -4.60 6.09 4.41
CA PHE A 30 -5.52 6.08 5.53
C PHE A 30 -4.80 5.93 6.88
N LEU A 31 -3.66 5.23 6.91
CA LEU A 31 -2.82 5.13 8.12
C LEU A 31 -2.29 6.50 8.50
N ALA A 32 -1.81 7.27 7.53
CA ALA A 32 -1.36 8.63 7.78
C ALA A 32 -2.49 9.56 8.19
N VAL A 33 -3.68 9.42 7.59
CA VAL A 33 -4.87 10.19 8.00
C VAL A 33 -5.26 9.87 9.43
N GLU A 34 -5.28 8.59 9.82
CA GLU A 34 -5.62 8.16 11.19
C GLU A 34 -4.63 8.72 12.23
N ILE A 35 -3.32 8.69 11.91
CA ILE A 35 -2.28 9.31 12.75
C ILE A 35 -2.47 10.83 12.80
N GLY A 36 -2.86 11.47 11.71
CA GLY A 36 -3.14 12.91 11.69
C GLY A 36 -4.39 13.30 12.49
N THR A 37 -5.45 12.49 12.47
CA THR A 37 -6.67 12.74 13.25
C THR A 37 -6.49 12.46 14.74
N SER A 38 -5.66 11.48 15.06
CA SER A 38 -5.25 11.16 16.43
C SER A 38 -4.25 12.22 16.88
N ALA A 39 -4.75 13.33 17.44
CA ALA A 39 -4.00 14.50 17.88
C ALA A 39 -2.54 14.16 18.20
N ILE A 40 -1.59 14.69 17.40
CA ILE A 40 -0.17 14.34 17.46
C ILE A 40 0.35 14.61 18.87
N GLY A 41 0.43 13.56 19.68
CA GLY A 41 0.91 13.57 21.04
C GLY A 41 2.29 12.94 21.13
N PHE A 42 3.06 13.30 22.15
CA PHE A 42 4.31 12.62 22.50
C PHE A 42 4.01 11.40 23.37
N ASP A 43 3.22 10.47 22.86
CA ASP A 43 2.97 9.19 23.51
C ASP A 43 3.58 8.01 22.73
N ILE A 44 3.67 6.86 23.40
CA ILE A 44 4.22 5.64 22.81
C ILE A 44 3.36 5.17 21.63
N GLY A 45 2.04 5.37 21.68
CA GLY A 45 1.12 4.98 20.62
C GLY A 45 1.39 5.71 19.31
N SER A 46 1.64 7.02 19.40
CA SER A 46 1.99 7.90 18.28
C SER A 46 3.35 7.52 17.71
N ALA A 47 4.34 7.24 18.56
CA ALA A 47 5.65 6.75 18.12
C ALA A 47 5.55 5.43 17.35
N LEU A 48 4.76 4.46 17.84
CA LEU A 48 4.49 3.20 17.16
C LEU A 48 3.71 3.41 15.84
N GLY A 49 2.78 4.36 15.81
CA GLY A 49 2.07 4.77 14.60
C GLY A 49 3.03 5.28 13.52
N PHE A 50 3.92 6.22 13.86
CA PHE A 50 4.94 6.73 12.93
C PHE A 50 5.92 5.63 12.48
N MET A 51 6.29 4.71 13.37
CA MET A 51 7.13 3.57 13.00
C MET A 51 6.41 2.66 11.99
N THR A 52 5.12 2.39 12.21
CA THR A 52 4.28 1.62 11.30
C THR A 52 4.15 2.33 9.95
N LEU A 53 3.97 3.65 9.95
CA LEU A 53 3.93 4.46 8.73
C LEU A 53 5.24 4.35 7.94
N ALA A 54 6.40 4.50 8.60
CA ALA A 54 7.71 4.33 7.97
C ALA A 54 7.91 2.91 7.40
N MET A 55 7.39 1.90 8.10
CA MET A 55 7.39 0.52 7.64
C MET A 55 6.55 0.36 6.38
N PHE A 56 5.34 0.93 6.32
CA PHE A 56 4.49 0.88 5.13
C PHE A 56 5.06 1.67 3.94
N VAL A 57 5.84 2.72 4.19
CA VAL A 57 6.57 3.43 3.14
C VAL A 57 7.63 2.53 2.52
N THR A 58 8.41 1.80 3.33
CA THR A 58 9.65 1.13 2.88
C THR A 58 9.52 -0.37 2.59
N VAL A 59 8.80 -1.12 3.44
CA VAL A 59 8.74 -2.59 3.37
C VAL A 59 8.20 -3.11 2.05
N PRO A 60 7.17 -2.51 1.41
CA PRO A 60 6.67 -3.05 0.16
C PRO A 60 7.70 -3.05 -0.98
N TYR A 61 8.75 -2.23 -0.92
CA TYR A 61 9.87 -2.28 -1.87
C TYR A 61 10.76 -3.51 -1.67
N LEU A 62 10.84 -4.03 -0.45
CA LEU A 62 11.62 -5.21 -0.12
C LEU A 62 10.93 -6.51 -0.55
N LEU A 63 9.64 -6.45 -0.90
CA LEU A 63 8.88 -7.63 -1.30
C LEU A 63 9.34 -8.13 -2.68
N PRO A 64 9.25 -9.46 -2.93
CA PRO A 64 9.65 -10.04 -4.20
C PRO A 64 8.84 -9.44 -5.36
N PHE A 65 9.50 -8.74 -6.28
CA PHE A 65 8.87 -8.12 -7.45
C PHE A 65 9.26 -8.86 -8.72
N SER A 66 8.29 -9.15 -9.59
CA SER A 66 8.46 -9.95 -10.81
C SER A 66 8.71 -9.12 -12.08
N GLY A 67 9.33 -7.94 -11.98
CA GLY A 67 9.60 -7.06 -13.13
C GLY A 67 10.77 -6.09 -12.88
N GLU A 68 10.89 -5.08 -13.74
CA GLU A 68 11.90 -4.01 -13.57
C GLU A 68 11.63 -3.23 -12.27
N ARG A 69 12.61 -3.22 -11.36
CA ARG A 69 12.47 -2.49 -10.10
C ARG A 69 12.70 -1.00 -10.32
N PRO A 70 11.74 -0.12 -9.95
CA PRO A 70 11.98 1.31 -9.98
C PRO A 70 13.10 1.67 -8.99
N ALA A 71 13.80 2.77 -9.24
CA ALA A 71 14.81 3.25 -8.29
C ALA A 71 14.17 3.53 -6.91
N PHE A 72 14.83 3.09 -5.83
CA PHE A 72 14.30 3.19 -4.47
C PHE A 72 13.90 4.61 -4.09
N LEU A 73 14.76 5.60 -4.37
CA LEU A 73 14.59 6.97 -3.92
C LEU A 73 13.32 7.64 -4.49
N PRO A 74 13.07 7.66 -5.82
CA PRO A 74 11.82 8.22 -6.36
C PRO A 74 10.58 7.42 -5.94
N TRP A 75 10.70 6.10 -5.78
CA TRP A 75 9.61 5.25 -5.30
C TRP A 75 9.22 5.59 -3.85
N ALA A 76 10.21 5.68 -2.96
CA ALA A 76 10.01 6.01 -1.55
C ALA A 76 9.52 7.45 -1.40
N ALA A 77 10.03 8.38 -2.21
CA ALA A 77 9.60 9.77 -2.22
C ALA A 77 8.12 9.90 -2.61
N GLY A 78 7.65 9.17 -3.62
CA GLY A 78 6.23 9.14 -4.00
C GLY A 78 5.33 8.69 -2.86
N ARG A 79 5.73 7.64 -2.13
CA ARG A 79 5.00 7.12 -0.97
C ARG A 79 5.07 8.03 0.25
N ALA A 80 6.22 8.64 0.50
CA ALA A 80 6.38 9.65 1.53
C ALA A 80 5.47 10.86 1.26
N ALA A 81 5.35 11.31 0.01
CA ALA A 81 4.42 12.38 -0.36
C ALA A 81 2.97 12.01 -0.04
N ILE A 82 2.55 10.77 -0.34
CA ILE A 82 1.20 10.27 -0.01
C ILE A 82 0.97 10.22 1.50
N ALA A 83 1.96 9.75 2.26
CA ALA A 83 1.91 9.72 3.71
C ALA A 83 1.80 11.14 4.30
N VAL A 84 2.58 12.10 3.80
CA VAL A 84 2.51 13.50 4.22
C VAL A 84 1.14 14.10 3.91
N LEU A 85 0.61 13.87 2.71
CA LEU A 85 -0.74 14.33 2.34
C LEU A 85 -1.82 13.73 3.24
N GLY A 86 -1.73 12.44 3.56
CA GLY A 86 -2.65 11.79 4.50
C GLY A 86 -2.57 12.40 5.89
N LEU A 87 -1.37 12.64 6.41
CA LEU A 87 -1.14 13.29 7.71
C LEU A 87 -1.81 14.67 7.79
N PHE A 88 -1.60 15.52 6.79
CA PHE A 88 -2.25 16.83 6.74
C PHE A 88 -3.76 16.72 6.58
N GLY A 89 -4.25 15.77 5.77
CA GLY A 89 -5.68 15.48 5.65
C GLY A 89 -6.30 15.05 6.98
N GLY A 90 -5.59 14.23 7.75
CA GLY A 90 -5.98 13.81 9.09
C GLY A 90 -6.03 14.96 10.09
N LEU A 91 -5.02 15.82 10.08
CA LEU A 91 -5.00 17.02 10.93
C LEU A 91 -6.17 17.97 10.60
N ALA A 92 -6.43 18.21 9.32
CA ALA A 92 -7.55 19.01 8.87
C ALA A 92 -8.90 18.39 9.28
N LEU A 93 -9.04 17.07 9.13
CA LEU A 93 -10.25 16.35 9.54
C LEU A 93 -10.45 16.38 11.06
N GLY A 94 -9.38 16.14 11.84
CA GLY A 94 -9.41 16.14 13.30
C GLY A 94 -9.75 17.51 13.89
N SER A 95 -9.32 18.59 13.24
CA SER A 95 -9.67 19.97 13.62
C SER A 95 -11.09 20.38 13.19
N ALA A 96 -11.58 19.86 12.07
CA ALA A 96 -12.94 20.12 11.59
C ALA A 96 -14.02 19.29 12.33
N ALA A 97 -13.68 18.07 12.78
CA ALA A 97 -14.57 17.19 13.51
C ALA A 97 -14.91 17.77 14.90
N GLY A 98 -16.20 17.89 15.20
CA GLY A 98 -16.70 18.51 16.43
C GLY A 98 -16.95 20.02 16.34
N THR A 99 -16.34 20.71 15.36
CA THR A 99 -16.59 22.16 15.10
C THR A 99 -17.53 22.37 13.92
N LEU A 100 -17.21 21.76 12.78
CA LEU A 100 -17.96 21.89 11.51
C LEU A 100 -18.65 20.59 11.10
N LEU A 101 -18.09 19.44 11.51
CA LEU A 101 -18.59 18.11 11.16
C LEU A 101 -19.07 17.35 12.40
N PRO A 102 -20.05 16.43 12.25
CA PRO A 102 -20.47 15.54 13.33
C PRO A 102 -19.30 14.72 13.88
N GLU A 103 -19.27 14.48 15.19
CA GLU A 103 -18.20 13.70 15.85
C GLU A 103 -18.04 12.29 15.27
N SER A 104 -19.10 11.71 14.70
CA SER A 104 -19.08 10.40 14.04
C SER A 104 -18.08 10.33 12.88
N VAL A 105 -17.79 11.46 12.22
CA VAL A 105 -16.85 11.52 11.09
C VAL A 105 -15.40 11.33 11.56
N LYS A 106 -15.10 11.56 12.85
CA LYS A 106 -13.77 11.33 13.43
C LYS A 106 -13.32 9.87 13.33
N PHE A 107 -14.25 8.92 13.33
CA PHE A 107 -13.95 7.48 13.24
C PHE A 107 -13.77 7.00 11.79
N LEU A 108 -14.13 7.82 10.80
CA LEU A 108 -14.11 7.44 9.39
C LEU A 108 -12.74 6.98 8.89
N PRO A 109 -11.60 7.62 9.24
CA PRO A 109 -10.29 7.17 8.77
C PRO A 109 -9.96 5.76 9.27
N MET A 110 -10.24 5.44 10.53
CA MET A 110 -10.07 4.09 11.08
C MET A 110 -10.90 3.05 10.32
N TRP A 111 -12.16 3.33 9.98
CA TRP A 111 -12.99 2.41 9.19
C TRP A 111 -12.41 2.16 7.80
N LEU A 112 -11.97 3.22 7.11
CA LEU A 112 -11.37 3.13 5.78
C LEU A 112 -10.00 2.44 5.82
N LEU A 113 -9.22 2.65 6.88
CA LEU A 113 -7.98 1.93 7.14
C LEU A 113 -8.23 0.43 7.26
N ILE A 114 -9.18 0.02 8.11
CA ILE A 114 -9.50 -1.39 8.32
C ILE A 114 -9.99 -2.03 7.02
N ALA A 115 -10.90 -1.37 6.30
CA ALA A 115 -11.40 -1.86 5.02
C ALA A 115 -10.26 -2.02 4.00
N SER A 116 -9.45 -0.99 3.81
CA SER A 116 -8.33 -1.03 2.85
C SER A 116 -7.27 -2.08 3.22
N ALA A 117 -6.94 -2.22 4.50
CA ALA A 117 -6.02 -3.25 4.98
C ALA A 117 -6.59 -4.65 4.77
N PHE A 118 -7.89 -4.84 5.01
CA PHE A 118 -8.58 -6.10 4.77
C PHE A 118 -8.53 -6.49 3.28
N PHE A 119 -8.90 -5.57 2.39
CA PHE A 119 -8.82 -5.82 0.93
C PHE A 119 -7.38 -6.09 0.48
N SER A 120 -6.41 -5.29 0.94
CA SER A 120 -5.00 -5.49 0.62
C SER A 120 -4.52 -6.87 1.09
N GLY A 121 -4.92 -7.30 2.29
CA GLY A 121 -4.64 -8.62 2.84
C GLY A 121 -5.26 -9.75 2.01
N CYS A 122 -6.51 -9.62 1.58
CA CYS A 122 -7.15 -10.59 0.70
C CYS A 122 -6.41 -10.74 -0.62
N PHE A 123 -6.00 -9.63 -1.26
CA PHE A 123 -5.21 -9.67 -2.49
C PHE A 123 -3.82 -10.28 -2.29
N GLN A 124 -3.16 -9.98 -1.17
CA GLN A 124 -1.87 -10.58 -0.81
C GLN A 124 -1.98 -12.09 -0.62
N LEU A 125 -2.98 -12.55 0.13
CA LEU A 125 -3.23 -13.98 0.34
C LEU A 125 -3.57 -14.69 -0.97
N TYR A 126 -4.41 -14.08 -1.82
CA TYR A 126 -4.73 -14.60 -3.13
C TYR A 126 -3.47 -14.72 -4.02
N GLY A 127 -2.61 -13.70 -4.01
CA GLY A 127 -1.34 -13.70 -4.74
C GLY A 127 -0.38 -14.79 -4.27
N ILE A 128 -0.32 -15.09 -2.98
CA ILE A 128 0.53 -16.16 -2.41
C ILE A 128 -0.03 -17.56 -2.75
N MET A 129 -1.36 -17.73 -2.75
CA MET A 129 -1.99 -19.04 -2.99
C MET A 129 -1.95 -19.46 -4.47
N ARG A 130 -2.13 -18.52 -5.42
CA ARG A 130 -2.17 -18.81 -6.86
C ARG A 130 -0.98 -19.62 -7.40
N PRO A 131 0.30 -19.31 -7.07
CA PRO A 131 1.45 -20.08 -7.56
C PRO A 131 1.60 -21.45 -6.88
N ARG A 132 0.94 -21.70 -5.74
CA ARG A 132 1.02 -23.00 -5.03
C ARG A 132 -0.01 -24.03 -5.48
N LEU A 133 -1.07 -23.60 -6.15
CA LEU A 133 -2.12 -24.47 -6.72
C LEU A 133 -1.81 -24.97 -8.14
N ALA A 134 -0.78 -24.45 -8.80
CA ALA A 134 -0.34 -24.92 -10.12
C ALA A 134 0.70 -26.06 -10.03
N LYS A 135 0.60 -26.90 -9.00
CA LYS A 135 1.46 -28.07 -8.81
C LYS A 135 0.65 -29.35 -8.94
#